data_AF-A0A8B7E045-F1
#
_entry.id   AF-A0A8B7E045-F1
#
_cell.length_a   1.000
_cell.length_b   1.000
_cell.length_c   1.000
_cell.angle_alpha   90.00
_cell.angle_beta   90.00
_cell.angle_gamma   90.00
#
_symmetry.space_group_name_H-M   'P 1'
#
loop_
_entity.id
_entity.type
_entity.pdbx_description
1 polymer ?
#
loop_
_entity_poly.entity_id
_entity_poly.type
_entity_poly.pdbx_seq_one_letter_code
_entity_poly.pdbx_strand_id
1 'polypeptide(L)'
;MDHATKLNLICRICREDIIKDPVDINKYSERIENSYYINTSIDNKKIHPQNMCNRCYTNLRNIKKGSSSSIKPVDWPLPCAGNCSCFPKVVGRKVKKCKPGRPCVMEQIQKRWTRPIINNLISTIPKPTLRLNVIDIDPVSNPHLNLCICKLCNNIMYKPLISKECQHSFCSVCLFKEIEGKLETEAKCFICGQTISSNSVLNSVNLTQMIEHILLG
;
A
#
# COMPACT_ATOMS: atom_id res chain seq x y z
N MET A 1 -28.05 10.29 -11.55
CA MET A 1 -26.79 10.71 -10.90
C MET A 1 -25.67 10.24 -11.79
N ASP A 2 -24.82 11.15 -12.26
CA ASP A 2 -23.68 10.79 -13.12
C ASP A 2 -22.58 10.07 -12.31
N HIS A 3 -21.66 9.42 -13.03
CA HIS A 3 -20.56 8.67 -12.42
C HIS A 3 -19.61 9.58 -11.61
N ALA A 4 -19.32 10.78 -12.11
CA ALA A 4 -18.42 11.74 -11.47
C ALA A 4 -18.98 12.24 -10.12
N THR A 5 -20.28 12.59 -10.04
CA THR A 5 -20.92 12.99 -8.79
C THR A 5 -20.93 11.84 -7.79
N LYS A 6 -21.14 10.61 -8.26
CA LYS A 6 -21.11 9.43 -7.39
C LYS A 6 -19.72 9.15 -6.81
N LEU A 7 -18.65 9.34 -7.59
CA LEU A 7 -17.27 9.23 -7.09
C LEU A 7 -16.97 10.25 -5.98
N ASN A 8 -17.57 11.43 -6.00
CA ASN A 8 -17.39 12.43 -4.95
C ASN A 8 -18.06 12.05 -3.62
N LEU A 9 -19.06 11.16 -3.66
CA LEU A 9 -19.84 10.71 -2.50
C LEU A 9 -19.31 9.41 -1.89
N ILE A 10 -18.21 8.85 -2.39
CA ILE A 10 -17.69 7.56 -1.93
C ILE A 10 -16.27 7.72 -1.41
N CYS A 11 -15.94 6.99 -0.35
CA CYS A 11 -14.61 6.99 0.23
C CYS A 11 -13.61 6.21 -0.64
N ARG A 12 -12.51 6.85 -1.04
CA ARG A 12 -11.38 6.23 -1.76
C ARG A 12 -10.77 5.02 -1.04
N ILE A 13 -10.75 5.04 0.29
CA ILE A 13 -10.06 4.04 1.11
C ILE A 13 -10.99 2.84 1.38
N CYS A 14 -12.20 3.06 1.90
CA CYS A 14 -13.08 1.99 2.35
C CYS A 14 -14.30 1.72 1.46
N ARG A 15 -14.52 2.49 0.40
CA ARG A 15 -15.70 2.43 -0.49
C ARG A 15 -17.06 2.69 0.20
N GLU A 16 -17.09 3.07 1.48
CA GLU A 16 -18.33 3.51 2.16
C GLU A 16 -18.75 4.90 1.66
N ASP A 17 -20.06 5.16 1.66
CA ASP A 17 -20.63 6.47 1.33
C ASP A 17 -20.16 7.55 2.32
N ILE A 18 -19.90 8.74 1.79
CA ILE A 18 -19.53 9.93 2.56
C ILE A 18 -20.82 10.68 2.88
N ILE A 19 -21.23 10.58 4.14
CA ILE A 19 -22.47 11.20 4.61
C ILE A 19 -22.25 12.69 4.91
N LYS A 20 -21.09 13.06 5.47
CA LYS A 20 -20.72 14.43 5.84
C LYS A 20 -19.21 14.64 5.76
N ASP A 21 -18.82 15.89 5.50
CA ASP A 21 -17.46 16.43 5.52
C ASP A 21 -16.45 15.56 4.73
N PRO A 22 -16.52 15.57 3.39
CA PRO A 22 -15.52 14.90 2.57
C PRO A 22 -14.14 15.50 2.85
N VAL A 23 -13.17 14.64 3.11
CA VAL A 23 -11.77 15.03 3.25
C VAL A 23 -11.05 14.73 1.95
N ASP A 24 -10.49 15.76 1.31
CA ASP A 24 -9.69 15.63 0.10
C ASP A 24 -8.46 14.74 0.35
N ILE A 25 -8.31 13.69 -0.48
CA ILE A 25 -7.21 12.74 -0.37
C ILE A 25 -5.87 13.35 -0.76
N ASN A 26 -5.85 14.33 -1.68
CA ASN A 26 -4.62 14.91 -2.22
C ASN A 26 -3.84 15.67 -1.14
N LYS A 27 -4.55 16.29 -0.19
CA LYS A 27 -3.97 16.96 0.97
C LYS A 27 -3.18 16.01 1.90
N TYR A 28 -3.45 14.70 1.80
CA TYR A 28 -2.88 13.68 2.69
C TYR A 28 -2.23 12.52 1.93
N SER A 29 -1.88 12.72 0.65
CA SER A 29 -1.39 11.68 -0.27
C SER A 29 -0.26 10.82 0.30
N GLU A 30 0.82 11.45 0.78
CA GLU A 30 1.97 10.77 1.40
C GLU A 30 1.55 9.96 2.64
N ARG A 31 0.66 10.51 3.46
CA ARG A 31 0.19 9.81 4.67
C ARG A 31 -0.66 8.61 4.31
N ILE A 32 -1.52 8.73 3.30
CA ILE A 32 -2.36 7.64 2.80
C ILE A 32 -1.49 6.53 2.24
N GLU A 33 -0.46 6.87 1.45
CA GLU A 33 0.49 5.90 0.91
C GLU A 33 1.19 5.15 2.04
N ASN A 34 1.73 5.86 3.02
CA ASN A 34 2.44 5.21 4.12
C ASN A 34 1.48 4.36 4.97
N SER A 35 0.27 4.85 5.26
CA SER A 35 -0.65 4.23 6.23
C SER A 35 -1.52 3.11 5.67
N TYR A 36 -1.95 3.24 4.42
CA TYR A 36 -2.87 2.33 3.76
C TYR A 36 -2.25 1.63 2.56
N TYR A 37 -0.99 1.92 2.24
CA TYR A 37 -0.31 1.35 1.07
C TYR A 37 -1.04 1.67 -0.25
N ILE A 38 -1.77 2.79 -0.28
CA ILE A 38 -2.47 3.30 -1.46
C ILE A 38 -1.69 4.48 -2.00
N ASN A 39 -1.17 4.34 -3.23
CA ASN A 39 -0.66 5.49 -3.94
C ASN A 39 -1.81 6.25 -4.62
N THR A 40 -2.06 7.47 -4.17
CA THR A 40 -3.08 8.36 -4.75
C THR A 40 -2.57 9.20 -5.91
N SER A 41 -1.25 9.28 -6.14
CA SER A 41 -0.69 10.07 -7.26
C SER A 41 -0.99 9.48 -8.64
N ILE A 42 -1.29 8.19 -8.70
CA ILE A 42 -1.67 7.47 -9.92
C ILE A 42 -3.20 7.39 -10.11
N ASP A 43 -3.97 8.03 -9.23
CA ASP A 43 -5.42 7.96 -9.29
C ASP A 43 -5.96 8.74 -10.50
N ASN A 44 -6.57 8.02 -11.45
CA ASN A 44 -7.40 8.64 -12.47
C ASN A 44 -8.72 9.17 -11.88
N LYS A 45 -8.96 10.49 -11.96
CA LYS A 45 -10.19 11.16 -11.46
C LYS A 45 -11.50 10.61 -12.04
N LYS A 46 -11.46 9.99 -13.22
CA LYS A 46 -12.64 9.36 -13.85
C LYS A 46 -13.00 8.01 -13.23
N ILE A 47 -12.10 7.40 -12.46
CA ILE A 47 -12.25 6.04 -11.93
C ILE A 47 -12.19 6.04 -10.40
N HIS A 48 -11.30 6.85 -9.83
CA HIS A 48 -10.99 6.84 -8.42
C HIS A 48 -11.68 7.99 -7.68
N PRO A 49 -12.36 7.71 -6.55
CA PRO A 49 -12.89 8.76 -5.68
C PRO A 49 -11.79 9.70 -5.21
N GLN A 50 -12.08 11.01 -5.15
CA GLN A 50 -11.13 12.04 -4.73
C GLN A 50 -11.26 12.41 -3.24
N ASN A 51 -12.18 11.77 -2.52
CA ASN A 51 -12.48 12.07 -1.12
C ASN A 51 -12.34 10.82 -0.24
N MET A 52 -12.06 11.02 1.03
CA MET A 52 -12.15 9.99 2.07
C MET A 52 -13.17 10.38 3.15
N CYS A 53 -13.75 9.38 3.80
CA CYS A 53 -14.66 9.60 4.92
C CYS A 53 -13.91 9.93 6.22
N ASN A 54 -14.59 10.61 7.16
CA ASN A 54 -14.06 10.98 8.47
C ASN A 54 -13.52 9.81 9.30
N ARG A 55 -14.09 8.61 9.13
CA ARG A 55 -13.61 7.38 9.79
C ARG A 55 -12.22 7.00 9.30
N CYS A 56 -12.00 7.02 7.98
CA CYS A 56 -10.70 6.75 7.39
C CYS A 56 -9.70 7.85 7.77
N TYR A 57 -10.11 9.11 7.71
CA TYR A 57 -9.28 10.23 8.15
C TYR A 57 -8.85 10.14 9.62
N THR A 58 -9.76 9.75 10.52
CA THR A 58 -9.42 9.59 11.95
C THR A 58 -8.49 8.41 12.19
N ASN A 59 -8.67 7.30 11.48
CA ASN A 59 -7.72 6.18 11.54
C ASN A 59 -6.34 6.59 11.00
N LEU A 60 -6.28 7.32 9.89
CA LEU A 60 -5.04 7.86 9.33
C LEU A 60 -4.24 8.65 10.37
N ARG A 61 -4.92 9.49 11.18
CA ARG A 61 -4.29 10.24 12.28
C ARG A 61 -3.75 9.35 13.39
N ASN A 62 -4.42 8.24 13.68
CA ASN A 62 -4.02 7.31 14.74
C ASN A 62 -2.91 6.35 14.30
N ILE A 63 -2.86 5.96 13.03
CA ILE A 63 -1.79 5.09 12.49
C ILE A 63 -0.43 5.74 12.64
N LYS A 64 -0.36 7.07 12.47
CA LYS A 64 0.86 7.85 12.73
C LYS A 64 1.36 7.71 14.17
N LYS A 65 0.45 7.51 15.13
CA LYS A 65 0.79 7.29 16.55
C LYS A 65 1.15 5.83 16.86
N GLY A 66 1.26 4.97 15.85
CA GLY A 66 1.61 3.56 16.00
C GLY A 66 0.41 2.61 16.11
N SER A 67 -0.83 3.10 16.02
CA SER A 67 -2.01 2.23 16.02
C SER A 67 -2.10 1.43 14.72
N SER A 68 -2.48 0.16 14.79
CA SER A 68 -2.84 -0.61 13.59
C SER A 68 -4.19 -0.14 13.06
N SER A 69 -4.38 -0.23 11.74
CA SER A 69 -5.70 0.00 11.15
C SER A 69 -6.52 -1.27 11.12
N SER A 70 -7.81 -1.17 11.47
CA SER A 70 -8.79 -2.21 11.17
C SER A 70 -9.47 -2.00 9.81
N ILE A 71 -9.14 -0.91 9.11
CA ILE A 71 -9.67 -0.63 7.78
C ILE A 71 -8.91 -1.47 6.79
N LYS A 72 -9.63 -2.27 6.00
CA LYS A 72 -9.11 -2.95 4.83
C LYS A 72 -9.27 -2.00 3.63
N PRO A 73 -8.19 -1.43 3.10
CA PRO A 73 -8.29 -0.56 1.94
C PRO A 73 -8.79 -1.34 0.73
N VAL A 74 -9.59 -0.71 -0.10
CA VAL A 74 -10.18 -1.33 -1.29
C VAL A 74 -9.30 -1.09 -2.51
N ASP A 75 -9.00 -2.17 -3.24
CA ASP A 75 -8.37 -2.09 -4.55
C ASP A 75 -9.42 -1.67 -5.60
N TRP A 76 -9.10 -0.65 -6.39
CA TRP A 76 -9.99 -0.11 -7.42
C TRP A 76 -9.55 -0.62 -8.80
N PRO A 77 -10.45 -1.27 -9.56
CA PRO A 77 -10.10 -1.82 -10.87
C PRO A 77 -9.90 -0.73 -11.94
N LEU A 78 -8.98 -0.98 -12.88
CA LEU A 78 -8.79 -0.22 -14.13
C LEU A 78 -9.40 -1.00 -15.32
N PRO A 79 -10.01 -0.38 -16.34
CA PRO A 79 -10.87 0.81 -16.35
C PRO A 79 -12.38 0.45 -16.40
N CYS A 80 -13.23 1.38 -15.94
CA CYS A 80 -14.69 1.26 -15.98
C CYS A 80 -15.24 1.72 -17.34
N ALA A 81 -15.82 0.81 -18.13
CA ALA A 81 -16.49 1.14 -19.39
C ALA A 81 -18.02 1.02 -19.28
N GLY A 82 -18.73 2.10 -19.62
CA GLY A 82 -20.15 2.14 -20.03
C GLY A 82 -21.20 1.92 -18.94
N ASN A 83 -21.13 0.82 -18.19
CA ASN A 83 -22.04 0.46 -17.11
C ASN A 83 -21.23 0.22 -15.84
N CYS A 84 -21.18 1.22 -14.95
CA CYS A 84 -20.22 1.24 -13.85
C CYS A 84 -20.49 0.15 -12.79
N SER A 85 -19.79 -0.98 -12.94
CA SER A 85 -19.69 -2.07 -11.97
C SER A 85 -18.82 -1.71 -10.74
N CYS A 86 -18.26 -0.49 -10.66
CA CYS A 86 -17.50 -0.03 -9.49
C CYS A 86 -18.35 0.10 -8.21
N PHE A 87 -19.67 -0.04 -8.33
CA PHE A 87 -20.62 0.10 -7.24
C PHE A 87 -21.49 -1.16 -7.06
N PRO A 88 -20.94 -2.34 -6.70
CA PRO A 88 -21.78 -3.41 -6.22
C PRO A 88 -22.50 -2.91 -4.95
N LYS A 89 -23.83 -2.97 -4.94
CA LYS A 89 -24.62 -2.75 -3.72
C LYS A 89 -24.15 -3.79 -2.69
N VAL A 90 -23.49 -3.36 -1.63
CA VAL A 90 -23.20 -4.25 -0.50
C VAL A 90 -24.52 -4.46 0.24
N VAL A 91 -25.30 -5.46 -0.19
CA VAL A 91 -26.49 -5.91 0.53
C VAL A 91 -26.01 -6.82 1.65
N GLY A 92 -25.76 -6.24 2.82
CA GLY A 92 -25.35 -7.00 3.99
C GLY A 92 -25.36 -6.15 5.26
N ARG A 93 -26.22 -6.51 6.22
CA ARG A 93 -26.28 -5.88 7.55
C ARG A 93 -24.90 -5.98 8.23
N LYS A 94 -24.43 -4.87 8.83
CA LYS A 94 -23.27 -4.90 9.73
C LYS A 94 -23.61 -5.79 10.93
N VAL A 95 -22.90 -6.91 11.07
CA VAL A 95 -23.02 -7.77 12.26
C VAL A 95 -22.55 -6.98 13.49
N LYS A 96 -23.38 -7.00 14.53
CA LYS A 96 -23.17 -6.33 15.81
C LYS A 96 -21.90 -6.89 16.47
N LYS A 97 -20.90 -6.05 16.75
CA LYS A 97 -19.70 -6.46 17.49
C LYS A 97 -20.06 -6.71 18.95
N CYS A 98 -19.84 -7.93 19.45
CA CYS A 98 -19.81 -8.19 20.88
C CYS A 98 -18.43 -7.80 21.46
N LYS A 99 -18.43 -7.25 22.68
CA LYS A 99 -17.26 -7.01 23.56
C LYS A 99 -17.55 -7.75 24.90
N PRO A 100 -16.57 -7.97 25.81
CA PRO A 100 -15.11 -8.07 25.69
C PRO A 100 -14.54 -9.37 26.33
N GLY A 101 -13.21 -9.53 26.26
CA GLY A 101 -12.37 -10.22 27.24
C GLY A 101 -11.99 -11.66 26.91
N ARG A 102 -10.75 -11.89 26.43
CA ARG A 102 -10.05 -13.15 26.67
C ARG A 102 -8.65 -12.84 27.22
N PRO A 103 -8.20 -13.49 28.31
CA PRO A 103 -6.89 -13.23 28.90
C PRO A 103 -5.76 -13.42 27.89
N CYS A 104 -4.72 -12.61 28.05
CA CYS A 104 -3.46 -12.73 27.34
C CYS A 104 -2.87 -14.12 27.61
N VAL A 105 -2.99 -15.03 26.64
CA VAL A 105 -2.08 -16.16 26.58
C VAL A 105 -0.72 -15.55 26.28
N MET A 106 0.25 -15.73 27.17
CA MET A 106 1.64 -15.43 26.87
C MET A 106 2.12 -16.41 25.80
N GLU A 107 1.68 -16.20 24.55
CA GLU A 107 2.35 -16.74 23.39
C GLU A 107 3.79 -16.24 23.49
N GLN A 108 4.72 -17.19 23.42
CA GLN A 108 6.15 -16.92 23.29
C GLN A 108 6.35 -15.69 22.42
N ILE A 109 7.19 -14.75 22.84
CA ILE A 109 7.44 -13.45 22.18
C ILE A 109 7.97 -13.72 20.76
N GLN A 110 7.07 -14.08 19.85
CA GLN A 110 7.36 -14.26 18.44
C GLN A 110 7.28 -12.88 17.86
N LYS A 111 8.41 -12.40 17.33
CA LYS A 111 8.50 -11.08 16.72
C LYS A 111 7.48 -11.02 15.58
N ARG A 112 6.66 -9.97 15.61
CA ARG A 112 5.61 -9.71 14.64
C ARG A 112 5.97 -8.46 13.85
N TRP A 113 5.59 -8.43 12.58
CA TRP A 113 5.65 -7.24 11.75
C TRP A 113 4.61 -6.21 12.22
N THR A 114 5.00 -5.41 13.21
CA THR A 114 4.13 -4.40 13.81
C THR A 114 4.20 -3.07 13.05
N ARG A 115 3.14 -2.28 13.21
CA ARG A 115 3.06 -0.94 12.62
C ARG A 115 4.23 -0.02 12.99
N PRO A 116 4.71 0.03 14.26
CA PRO A 116 5.90 0.81 14.61
C PRO A 116 7.16 0.38 13.87
N ILE A 117 7.39 -0.93 13.71
CA ILE A 117 8.54 -1.46 12.95
C ILE A 117 8.46 -1.00 11.49
N ILE A 118 7.29 -1.12 10.86
CA ILE A 118 7.08 -0.67 9.48
C ILE A 118 7.26 0.85 9.36
N ASN A 119 6.71 1.64 10.29
CA ASN A 119 6.88 3.09 10.27
C ASN A 119 8.35 3.50 10.39
N ASN A 120 9.15 2.80 11.21
CA ASN A 120 10.59 3.03 11.31
C ASN A 120 11.28 2.73 9.98
N LEU A 121 10.97 1.62 9.32
CA LEU A 121 11.52 1.30 7.99
C LEU A 121 11.09 2.32 6.94
N ILE A 122 9.82 2.74 6.93
CA ILE A 122 9.35 3.78 6.00
C ILE A 122 10.14 5.07 6.18
N SER A 123 10.50 5.43 7.42
CA SER A 123 11.25 6.65 7.71
C SER A 123 12.70 6.64 7.18
N THR A 124 13.28 5.46 6.92
CA THR A 124 14.63 5.35 6.35
C THR A 124 14.62 5.34 4.83
N ILE A 125 13.47 5.13 4.18
CA ILE A 125 13.39 5.11 2.73
C ILE A 125 13.58 6.54 2.20
N PRO A 126 14.58 6.78 1.32
CA PRO A 126 14.76 8.09 0.71
C PRO A 126 13.51 8.49 -0.08
N LYS A 127 13.16 9.77 -0.04
CA LYS A 127 12.06 10.29 -0.85
C LYS A 127 12.42 10.10 -2.32
N PRO A 128 11.64 9.33 -3.09
CA PRO A 128 11.92 9.11 -4.50
C PRO A 128 11.81 10.44 -5.25
N THR A 129 12.76 10.68 -6.13
CA THR A 129 12.87 11.89 -6.96
C THR A 129 11.89 11.84 -8.14
N LEU A 130 11.60 10.66 -8.69
CA LEU A 130 10.72 10.47 -9.86
C LEU A 130 9.86 9.19 -9.76
N ARG A 131 8.73 9.22 -10.46
CA ARG A 131 7.75 8.13 -10.63
C ARG A 131 7.30 8.13 -12.09
N LEU A 132 7.62 7.10 -12.87
CA LEU A 132 7.12 6.91 -14.24
C LEU A 132 6.65 5.46 -14.44
N ASN A 133 5.72 5.26 -15.36
CA ASN A 133 5.16 3.95 -15.71
C ASN A 133 6.16 3.15 -16.57
N VAL A 134 6.20 1.82 -16.42
CA VAL A 134 7.12 0.92 -17.16
C VAL A 134 6.89 0.91 -18.68
N ILE A 135 5.72 1.39 -19.10
CA ILE A 135 5.17 1.19 -20.45
C ILE A 135 6.02 1.88 -21.54
N ASP A 136 6.91 2.79 -21.15
CA ASP A 136 7.70 3.60 -22.08
C ASP A 136 9.18 3.19 -22.22
N ILE A 137 9.61 2.08 -21.60
CA ILE A 137 11.05 1.74 -21.51
C ILE A 137 11.40 0.54 -22.39
N ASP A 138 12.29 0.76 -23.35
CA ASP A 138 12.85 -0.29 -24.20
C ASP A 138 13.80 -1.21 -23.40
N PRO A 139 13.50 -2.53 -23.32
CA PRO A 139 14.36 -3.50 -22.64
C PRO A 139 15.73 -3.69 -23.31
N VAL A 140 15.85 -3.43 -24.62
CA VAL A 140 17.13 -3.57 -25.35
C VAL A 140 18.11 -2.51 -24.88
N SER A 141 17.64 -1.28 -24.70
CA SER A 141 18.42 -0.17 -24.16
C SER A 141 18.71 -0.30 -22.66
N ASN A 142 17.98 -1.14 -21.93
CA ASN A 142 18.05 -1.28 -20.48
C ASN A 142 18.19 -2.75 -20.04
N PRO A 143 19.38 -3.37 -20.19
CA PRO A 143 19.58 -4.80 -19.92
C PRO A 143 19.32 -5.19 -18.45
N HIS A 144 19.40 -4.23 -17.53
CA HIS A 144 19.15 -4.45 -16.11
C HIS A 144 17.69 -4.24 -15.68
N LEU A 145 16.78 -3.92 -16.60
CA LEU A 145 15.36 -3.64 -16.31
C LEU A 145 14.71 -4.77 -15.49
N ASN A 146 15.04 -6.03 -15.78
CA ASN A 146 14.50 -7.19 -15.07
C ASN A 146 14.83 -7.22 -13.56
N LEU A 147 15.94 -6.61 -13.14
CA LEU A 147 16.35 -6.48 -11.73
C LEU A 147 15.58 -5.36 -11.02
N CYS A 148 15.01 -4.44 -11.79
CA CYS A 148 14.28 -3.27 -11.30
C CYS A 148 12.77 -3.50 -11.23
N ILE A 149 12.26 -4.65 -11.71
CA ILE A 149 10.84 -4.99 -11.70
C ILE A 149 10.44 -5.68 -10.39
N CYS A 150 9.42 -5.15 -9.72
CA CYS A 150 8.81 -5.78 -8.57
C CYS A 150 7.97 -6.98 -8.99
N LYS A 151 8.28 -8.18 -8.49
CA LYS A 151 7.52 -9.41 -8.82
C LYS A 151 6.12 -9.49 -8.18
N LEU A 152 5.78 -8.59 -7.25
CA LEU A 152 4.45 -8.52 -6.65
C LEU A 152 3.47 -7.69 -7.49
N CYS A 153 3.93 -6.59 -8.09
CA CYS A 153 3.08 -5.71 -8.89
C CYS A 153 3.44 -5.67 -10.39
N ASN A 154 4.47 -6.40 -10.81
CA ASN A 154 5.01 -6.45 -12.18
C ASN A 154 5.30 -5.08 -12.81
N ASN A 155 5.63 -4.08 -11.97
CA ASN A 155 6.02 -2.75 -12.39
C ASN A 155 7.44 -2.43 -11.89
N ILE A 156 8.07 -1.38 -12.43
CA ILE A 156 9.33 -0.85 -11.90
C ILE A 156 9.13 -0.53 -10.42
N MET A 157 10.08 -0.98 -9.62
CA MET A 157 10.02 -0.85 -8.19
C MET A 157 9.94 0.62 -7.78
N TYR A 158 8.96 0.91 -6.95
CA TYR A 158 8.90 2.18 -6.25
C TYR A 158 9.29 2.00 -4.80
N LYS A 159 10.20 2.86 -4.32
CA LYS A 159 10.76 2.78 -2.97
C LYS A 159 11.26 1.34 -2.72
N PRO A 160 12.28 0.87 -3.47
CA PRO A 160 12.71 -0.53 -3.43
C PRO A 160 13.25 -0.89 -2.04
N LEU A 161 12.81 -2.05 -1.55
CA LEU A 161 13.37 -2.71 -0.38
C LEU A 161 13.99 -4.03 -0.81
N ILE A 162 15.14 -4.37 -0.23
CA ILE A 162 15.85 -5.63 -0.43
C ILE A 162 15.87 -6.42 0.87
N SER A 163 15.64 -7.73 0.78
CA SER A 163 15.87 -8.65 1.89
C SER A 163 17.32 -9.13 1.88
N LYS A 164 18.06 -8.99 2.99
CA LYS A 164 19.43 -9.50 3.12
C LYS A 164 19.51 -11.03 3.00
N GLU A 165 18.48 -11.73 3.43
CA GLU A 165 18.47 -13.20 3.50
C GLU A 165 18.48 -13.85 2.11
N CYS A 166 17.80 -13.23 1.14
CA CYS A 166 17.60 -13.81 -0.19
C CYS A 166 17.91 -12.86 -1.35
N GLN A 167 18.32 -11.62 -1.06
CA GLN A 167 18.63 -10.55 -2.03
C GLN A 167 17.49 -10.18 -3.00
N HIS A 168 16.29 -10.71 -2.78
CA HIS A 168 15.10 -10.32 -3.54
C HIS A 168 14.60 -8.94 -3.13
N SER A 169 14.11 -8.20 -4.12
CA SER A 169 13.69 -6.82 -3.99
C SER A 169 12.22 -6.62 -4.37
N PHE A 170 11.55 -5.72 -3.65
CA PHE A 170 10.13 -5.41 -3.83
C PHE A 170 9.87 -3.92 -3.60
N CYS A 171 8.74 -3.42 -4.11
CA CYS A 171 8.22 -2.12 -3.67
C CYS A 171 7.94 -2.18 -2.17
N SER A 172 8.29 -1.13 -1.42
CA SER A 172 7.98 -1.05 0.02
C SER A 172 6.49 -1.25 0.31
N VAL A 173 5.63 -0.59 -0.47
CA VAL A 173 4.17 -0.68 -0.41
C VAL A 173 3.69 -2.12 -0.59
N CYS A 174 4.22 -2.84 -1.59
CA CYS A 174 3.83 -4.22 -1.88
C CYS A 174 4.28 -5.17 -0.77
N LEU A 175 5.53 -5.03 -0.30
CA LEU A 175 6.07 -5.87 0.76
C LEU A 175 5.30 -5.67 2.07
N PHE A 176 5.06 -4.42 2.48
CA PHE A 176 4.36 -4.13 3.73
C PHE A 176 2.88 -4.55 3.72
N LYS A 177 2.19 -4.43 2.59
CA LYS A 177 0.82 -4.97 2.44
C LYS A 177 0.77 -6.47 2.71
N GLU A 178 1.81 -7.20 2.33
CA GLU A 178 1.88 -8.66 2.51
C GLU A 178 2.34 -9.10 3.90
N ILE A 179 3.18 -8.32 4.60
CA ILE A 179 3.78 -8.76 5.87
C ILE A 179 3.19 -8.08 7.11
N GLU A 180 2.49 -6.93 6.99
CA GLU A 180 1.93 -6.24 8.15
C GLU A 180 1.01 -7.16 8.96
N GLY A 181 1.31 -7.28 10.25
CA GLY A 181 0.54 -8.11 11.17
C GLY A 181 0.89 -9.60 11.13
N LYS A 182 1.75 -10.08 10.22
CA LYS A 182 2.24 -11.48 10.23
C LYS A 182 3.37 -11.69 11.24
N LEU A 183 3.49 -12.91 11.76
CA LEU A 183 4.67 -13.31 12.53
C LEU A 183 5.90 -13.35 11.62
N GLU A 184 7.10 -13.09 12.15
CA GLU A 184 8.35 -13.16 11.34
C GLU A 184 8.57 -14.55 10.73
N THR A 185 8.08 -15.60 11.38
CA THR A 185 8.11 -16.99 10.87
C THR A 185 7.15 -17.23 9.70
N GLU A 186 6.09 -16.43 9.60
CA GLU A 186 5.07 -16.51 8.54
C GLU A 186 5.34 -15.54 7.39
N ALA A 187 6.09 -14.46 7.65
CA ALA A 187 6.49 -13.50 6.65
C ALA A 187 7.55 -14.13 5.73
N LYS A 188 7.11 -14.67 4.60
CA LYS A 188 7.98 -15.34 3.61
C LYS A 188 8.15 -14.50 2.35
N CYS A 189 9.32 -14.62 1.74
CA CYS A 189 9.62 -14.05 0.44
C CYS A 189 8.74 -14.68 -0.63
N PHE A 190 8.08 -13.84 -1.42
CA PHE A 190 7.16 -14.29 -2.47
C PHE A 190 7.87 -15.06 -3.59
N ILE A 191 9.19 -14.86 -3.77
CA ILE A 191 9.96 -15.49 -4.86
C ILE A 191 10.53 -16.84 -4.43
N CYS A 192 11.14 -16.93 -3.24
CA CYS A 192 11.87 -18.14 -2.82
C CYS A 192 11.35 -18.78 -1.52
N GLY A 193 10.36 -18.20 -0.85
CA GLY A 193 9.81 -18.72 0.40
C GLY A 193 10.66 -18.51 1.65
N GLN A 194 11.86 -17.91 1.55
CA GLN A 194 12.73 -17.58 2.68
C GLN A 194 12.02 -16.64 3.66
N THR A 195 12.18 -16.84 4.97
CA THR A 195 11.60 -15.97 5.99
C THR A 195 12.22 -14.56 5.96
N ILE A 196 11.39 -13.56 6.20
CA ILE A 196 11.74 -12.14 6.18
C ILE A 196 11.62 -11.60 7.61
N SER A 197 12.77 -11.34 8.23
CA SER A 197 12.85 -10.67 9.53
C SER A 197 12.84 -9.15 9.36
N SER A 198 12.34 -8.41 10.36
CA SER A 198 12.32 -6.95 10.31
C SER A 198 13.69 -6.32 10.16
N ASN A 199 14.73 -6.98 10.68
CA ASN A 199 16.10 -6.47 10.69
C ASN A 199 16.86 -6.78 9.38
N SER A 200 16.32 -7.66 8.54
CA SER A 200 16.95 -8.05 7.28
C SER A 200 16.38 -7.29 6.08
N VAL A 201 15.38 -6.45 6.26
CA VAL A 201 14.83 -5.59 5.19
C VAL A 201 15.52 -4.23 5.20
N LEU A 202 16.13 -3.86 4.07
CA LEU A 202 16.83 -2.59 3.89
C LEU A 202 16.37 -1.85 2.64
N ASN A 203 16.60 -0.54 2.62
CA ASN A 203 16.64 0.22 1.37
C ASN A 203 17.95 -0.12 0.63
N SER A 204 17.92 -0.16 -0.71
CA SER A 204 19.12 -0.33 -1.52
C SER A 204 19.36 0.94 -2.34
N VAL A 205 20.43 1.65 -2.00
CA VAL A 205 20.87 2.84 -2.76
C VAL A 205 21.18 2.45 -4.19
N ASN A 206 21.88 1.34 -4.40
CA ASN A 206 22.24 0.85 -5.73
C ASN A 206 21.00 0.54 -6.59
N LEU A 207 19.99 -0.14 -6.03
CA LEU A 207 18.76 -0.40 -6.78
C LEU A 207 18.01 0.90 -7.08
N THR A 208 18.02 1.86 -6.15
CA THR A 208 17.38 3.16 -6.37
C THR A 208 18.07 3.92 -7.50
N GLN A 209 19.41 3.98 -7.49
CA GLN A 209 20.20 4.60 -8.55
C GLN A 209 20.01 3.90 -9.90
N MET A 210 19.99 2.57 -9.94
CA MET A 210 19.72 1.81 -11.16
C MET A 210 18.34 2.16 -11.74
N ILE A 211 17.32 2.24 -10.88
CA ILE A 211 15.98 2.65 -11.29
C ILE A 211 16.00 4.09 -11.80
N GLU A 212 16.64 5.01 -11.09
CA GLU A 212 16.76 6.42 -11.53
C GLU A 212 17.47 6.54 -12.89
N HIS A 213 18.52 5.77 -13.13
CA HIS A 213 19.22 5.75 -14.43
C HIS A 213 18.33 5.26 -15.56
N ILE A 214 17.55 4.19 -15.33
CA ILE A 214 16.59 3.68 -16.32
C ILE A 214 15.48 4.71 -16.61
N LEU A 215 15.16 5.57 -15.64
CA LEU A 215 14.09 6.56 -15.75
C LEU A 215 14.54 7.92 -16.30
N LEU A 216 15.83 8.24 -16.24
CA LEU A 216 16.41 9.54 -16.64
C LEU A 216 17.26 9.49 -17.90
N GLY A 217 17.70 8.29 -18.32
CA GLY A 217 18.38 8.04 -19.59
C GLY A 217 17.39 7.77 -20.71
#